data_AF-A0A8T6HV12-F1
#
_entry.id   AF-A0A8T6HV12-F1
#
_cell.length_a   1.000
_cell.length_b   1.000
_cell.length_c   1.000
_cell.angle_alpha   90.00
_cell.angle_beta   90.00
_cell.angle_gamma   90.00
#
_symmetry.space_group_name_H-M   'P 1'
#
loop_
_entity.id
_entity.type
_entity.pdbx_description
1 polymer ?
#
loop_
_entity_poly.entity_id
_entity_poly.type
_entity_poly.pdbx_seq_one_letter_code
_entity_poly.pdbx_strand_id
1 'polypeptide(L)'
;MFDRTGKVLADRFHHVVKRTPTEVRRALAYVLLNVRKHYRERCRRKPPVVLDGASSGLWFDGWKGREPPPFGRCADADRDCEVAAPHTWLLAKGWRRIGLIDPAEVPGGNR
;
A
#
# COMPACT_ATOMS: atom_id res chain seq x y z
N MET A 1 28.81 -5.78 -4.40
CA MET A 1 29.21 -4.48 -4.98
C MET A 1 28.15 -3.44 -4.60
N PHE A 2 28.33 -2.80 -3.45
CA PHE A 2 27.50 -1.70 -2.96
C PHE A 2 28.37 -0.44 -2.77
N ASP A 3 29.31 -0.19 -3.69
CA ASP A 3 30.36 0.84 -3.54
C ASP A 3 29.91 2.25 -3.95
N ARG A 4 28.60 2.56 -3.89
CA ARG A 4 28.09 3.90 -4.19
C ARG A 4 27.80 4.63 -2.88
N THR A 5 28.54 5.70 -2.62
CA THR A 5 28.37 6.58 -1.46
C THR A 5 27.82 7.94 -1.86
N GLY A 6 26.89 8.50 -1.09
CA GLY A 6 26.29 9.82 -1.34
C GLY A 6 24.94 9.98 -0.66
N LYS A 7 24.34 11.18 -0.74
CA LYS A 7 22.97 11.40 -0.23
C LYS A 7 21.97 10.58 -1.04
N VAL A 8 21.25 9.66 -0.37
CA VAL A 8 20.22 8.80 -1.00
C VAL A 8 18.88 9.54 -1.15
N LEU A 9 18.63 10.53 -0.29
CA LEU A 9 17.46 11.39 -0.38
C LEU A 9 17.89 12.74 -0.97
N ALA A 10 17.25 13.13 -2.08
CA ALA A 10 17.28 14.51 -2.51
C ALA A 10 16.45 15.34 -1.51
N ASP A 11 16.89 16.55 -1.15
CA ASP A 11 16.32 17.34 -0.05
C ASP A 11 14.81 17.73 -0.22
N ARG A 12 14.14 17.28 -1.29
CA ARG A 12 12.74 17.59 -1.61
C ARG A 12 11.86 16.34 -1.50
N PHE A 13 10.81 16.43 -0.69
CA PHE A 13 9.73 15.44 -0.62
C PHE A 13 8.37 16.10 -0.81
N HIS A 14 7.39 15.33 -1.28
CA HIS A 14 6.02 15.79 -1.44
C HIS A 14 5.21 15.45 -0.18
N HIS A 15 4.78 16.48 0.56
CA HIS A 15 3.98 16.32 1.76
C HIS A 15 2.54 16.80 1.54
N VAL A 16 1.56 15.90 1.73
CA VAL A 16 0.14 16.24 1.67
C VAL A 16 -0.60 15.52 2.78
N VAL A 17 -1.19 16.29 3.69
CA VAL A 17 -2.08 15.79 4.74
C VAL A 17 -3.40 15.35 4.11
N LYS A 18 -3.78 14.09 4.31
CA LYS A 18 -5.08 13.56 3.85
C LYS A 18 -6.15 13.88 4.90
N ARG A 19 -7.27 14.45 4.47
CA ARG A 19 -8.31 14.99 5.37
C ARG A 19 -9.63 14.23 5.27
N THR A 20 -9.81 13.46 4.21
CA THR A 20 -11.07 12.76 3.94
C THR A 20 -10.88 11.24 3.82
N PRO A 21 -11.94 10.44 4.09
CA PRO A 21 -11.92 9.00 3.85
C PRO A 21 -11.50 8.60 2.43
N THR A 22 -11.99 9.34 1.43
CA THR A 22 -11.69 9.10 0.02
C THR A 22 -10.20 9.29 -0.29
N GLU A 23 -9.61 10.36 0.24
CA GLU A 23 -8.19 10.63 0.10
C GLU A 23 -7.33 9.55 0.76
N VAL A 24 -7.72 9.08 1.95
CA VAL A 24 -7.00 8.03 2.66
C VAL A 24 -7.11 6.69 1.93
N ARG A 25 -8.29 6.28 1.45
CA ARG A 25 -8.44 5.06 0.63
C ARG A 25 -7.54 5.13 -0.61
N ARG A 26 -7.56 6.25 -1.32
CA ARG A 26 -6.73 6.45 -2.53
C ARG A 26 -5.24 6.41 -2.20
N ALA A 27 -4.82 7.02 -1.10
CA ALA A 27 -3.43 7.00 -0.66
C ALA A 27 -2.98 5.58 -0.29
N LEU A 28 -3.80 4.82 0.46
CA LEU A 28 -3.54 3.41 0.78
C LEU A 28 -3.40 2.57 -0.49
N ALA A 29 -4.35 2.68 -1.42
CA ALA A 29 -4.28 1.95 -2.70
C ALA A 29 -3.02 2.32 -3.49
N TYR A 30 -2.69 3.62 -3.56
CA TYR A 30 -1.49 4.08 -4.25
C TYR A 30 -0.22 3.50 -3.63
N VAL A 31 -0.04 3.61 -2.31
CA VAL A 31 1.17 3.15 -1.62
C VAL A 31 1.33 1.64 -1.72
N LEU A 32 0.27 0.88 -1.42
CA LEU A 32 0.34 -0.58 -1.39
C LEU A 32 0.41 -1.22 -2.79
N LEU A 33 -0.11 -0.53 -3.82
CA LEU A 33 -0.16 -1.06 -5.19
C LEU A 33 0.71 -0.25 -6.18
N ASN A 34 1.67 0.53 -5.68
CA ASN A 34 2.51 1.37 -6.54
C ASN A 34 3.33 0.54 -7.54
N VAL A 35 3.75 -0.67 -7.16
CA VAL A 35 4.42 -1.60 -8.07
C VAL A 35 3.54 -1.95 -9.28
N ARG A 36 2.23 -2.11 -9.09
CA ARG A 36 1.29 -2.45 -10.17
C ARG A 36 1.16 -1.28 -11.15
N LYS A 37 1.09 -0.05 -10.62
CA LYS A 37 1.11 1.18 -11.43
C LYS A 37 2.37 1.22 -12.29
N HIS A 38 3.54 1.09 -11.69
CA HIS A 38 4.82 1.15 -12.40
C HIS A 38 5.04 -0.02 -13.36
N TYR A 39 4.57 -1.21 -13.02
CA TYR A 39 4.60 -2.35 -13.93
C TYR A 39 3.77 -2.05 -15.18
N ARG A 40 2.53 -1.56 -15.02
CA ARG A 40 1.68 -1.18 -16.15
C ARG A 40 2.33 -0.07 -17.00
N GLU A 41 2.92 0.96 -16.37
CA GLU A 41 3.62 2.04 -17.07
C GLU A 41 4.83 1.55 -17.89
N ARG A 42 5.66 0.68 -17.30
CA ARG A 42 6.89 0.17 -17.94
C ARG A 42 6.63 -0.92 -18.96
N CYS A 43 5.72 -1.84 -18.64
CA CYS A 43 5.51 -3.06 -19.41
C CYS A 43 4.31 -3.01 -20.35
N ARG A 44 3.43 -1.99 -20.21
CA ARG A 44 2.20 -1.81 -21.01
C ARG A 44 1.29 -3.04 -21.04
N ARG A 45 1.31 -3.84 -19.97
CA ARG A 45 0.52 -5.07 -19.84
C ARG A 45 -0.14 -5.15 -18.46
N LYS A 46 -1.13 -6.05 -18.30
CA LYS A 46 -1.82 -6.25 -17.03
C LYS A 46 -0.82 -6.79 -15.99
N PRO A 47 -0.65 -6.12 -14.82
CA PRO A 47 0.27 -6.59 -13.78
C PRO A 47 -0.27 -7.86 -13.09
N PRO A 48 0.61 -8.83 -12.77
CA PRO A 48 0.23 -10.00 -11.98
C PRO A 48 -0.31 -9.56 -10.61
N VAL A 49 -1.32 -10.27 -10.11
CA VAL A 49 -1.95 -9.97 -8.81
C VAL A 49 -1.14 -10.65 -7.71
N VAL A 50 -0.05 -10.01 -7.32
CA VAL A 50 0.86 -10.45 -6.26
C VAL A 50 1.13 -9.26 -5.35
N LEU A 51 1.08 -9.50 -4.03
CA LEU A 51 1.41 -8.47 -3.05
C LEU A 51 2.92 -8.19 -3.07
N ASP A 52 3.28 -6.92 -3.03
CA ASP A 52 4.68 -6.50 -3.05
C ASP A 52 5.33 -6.81 -1.69
N GLY A 53 6.32 -7.71 -1.68
CA GLY A 53 7.10 -8.04 -0.49
C GLY A 53 7.95 -6.87 0.04
N ALA A 54 8.17 -5.83 -0.77
CA ALA A 54 8.79 -4.57 -0.36
C ALA A 54 7.77 -3.54 0.18
N SER A 55 6.52 -3.96 0.41
CA SER A 55 5.46 -3.12 0.96
C SER A 55 4.84 -3.73 2.21
N SER A 56 4.11 -2.92 2.96
CA SER A 56 3.28 -3.37 4.09
C SER A 56 2.02 -4.16 3.68
N GLY A 57 1.84 -4.49 2.40
CA GLY A 57 0.63 -5.13 1.87
C GLY A 57 0.32 -6.49 2.48
N LEU A 58 1.33 -7.23 2.95
CA LEU A 58 1.16 -8.53 3.60
C LEU A 58 0.34 -8.43 4.90
N TRP A 59 0.56 -7.37 5.69
CA TRP A 59 -0.12 -7.10 6.96
C TRP A 59 -1.37 -6.23 6.83
N PHE A 60 -1.68 -5.75 5.61
CA PHE A 60 -2.87 -4.93 5.40
C PHE A 60 -4.13 -5.81 5.48
N ASP A 61 -5.07 -5.41 6.33
CA ASP A 61 -6.32 -6.09 6.67
C ASP A 61 -7.53 -5.53 5.88
N GLY A 62 -7.23 -4.70 4.88
CA GLY A 62 -8.20 -3.94 4.11
C GLY A 62 -8.44 -4.44 2.69
N TRP A 63 -7.97 -5.66 2.39
CA TRP A 63 -8.09 -6.28 1.08
C TRP A 63 -9.48 -6.87 0.85
N LYS A 64 -9.99 -6.72 -0.38
CA LYS A 64 -11.21 -7.41 -0.82
C LYS A 64 -10.90 -8.89 -1.06
N GLY A 65 -11.73 -9.79 -0.52
CA GLY A 65 -11.64 -11.23 -0.77
C GLY A 65 -10.42 -11.93 -0.13
N ARG A 66 -9.74 -11.27 0.81
CA ARG A 66 -8.67 -11.85 1.61
C ARG A 66 -9.01 -11.62 3.07
N GLU A 67 -8.97 -12.68 3.87
CA GLU A 67 -9.16 -12.54 5.31
C GLU A 67 -8.03 -11.71 5.91
N PRO A 68 -8.35 -10.82 6.86
CA PRO A 68 -7.34 -10.03 7.53
C PRO A 68 -6.39 -10.99 8.29
N PRO A 69 -5.07 -10.71 8.30
CA PRO A 69 -4.17 -11.46 9.16
C PRO A 69 -4.62 -11.32 10.63
N PRO A 70 -4.42 -12.33 11.50
CA PRO A 70 -4.61 -12.17 12.93
C PRO A 70 -3.78 -10.98 13.42
N PHE A 71 -4.33 -10.13 14.28
CA PHE A 71 -3.59 -8.98 14.82
C PHE A 71 -2.24 -9.44 15.40
N GLY A 72 -1.13 -8.88 14.91
CA GLY A 72 0.22 -9.28 15.31
C GLY A 72 0.84 -10.47 14.55
N ARG A 73 0.18 -11.03 13.54
CA ARG A 73 0.75 -12.07 12.65
C ARG A 73 0.46 -11.77 11.19
N CYS A 74 1.40 -12.04 10.29
CA CYS A 74 1.08 -12.12 8.86
C CYS A 74 0.42 -13.47 8.52
N ALA A 75 -0.27 -13.51 7.36
CA ALA A 75 -0.89 -14.74 6.85
C ALA A 75 0.14 -15.86 6.57
N ASP A 76 1.40 -15.49 6.29
CA ASP A 76 2.55 -16.39 6.35
C ASP A 76 3.09 -16.35 7.78
N ALA A 77 2.75 -17.35 8.60
CA ALA A 77 2.76 -17.32 10.07
C ALA A 77 4.12 -17.09 10.79
N ASP A 78 5.19 -16.74 10.07
CA ASP A 78 6.58 -16.72 10.57
C ASP A 78 7.23 -15.32 10.65
N ARG A 79 6.50 -14.23 10.39
CA ARG A 79 7.01 -12.87 10.63
C ARG A 79 6.14 -12.09 11.60
N ASP A 80 6.82 -11.35 12.49
CA ASP A 80 6.17 -10.36 13.31
C ASP A 80 5.59 -9.23 12.44
N CYS A 81 4.52 -8.60 12.91
CA CYS A 81 3.94 -7.45 12.23
C CYS A 81 4.86 -6.23 12.37
N GLU A 82 5.57 -5.88 11.29
CA GLU A 82 6.42 -4.68 11.23
C GLU A 82 5.61 -3.38 11.04
N VAL A 83 4.28 -3.49 10.93
CA VAL A 83 3.38 -2.37 10.68
C VAL A 83 2.71 -1.93 11.97
N ALA A 84 2.90 -0.66 12.34
CA ALA A 84 2.23 -0.06 13.48
C ALA A 84 0.72 0.06 13.28
N ALA A 85 -0.04 -0.08 14.37
CA ALA A 85 -1.48 0.12 14.35
C ALA A 85 -1.86 1.57 13.99
N PRO A 86 -2.98 1.79 13.27
CA PRO A 86 -3.43 3.13 12.92
C PRO A 86 -3.99 3.88 14.15
N HIS A 87 -3.46 5.07 14.44
CA HIS A 87 -3.88 5.89 15.58
C HIS A 87 -4.98 6.93 15.26
N THR A 88 -5.38 7.06 13.99
CA THR A 88 -6.43 8.01 13.59
C THR A 88 -7.68 7.29 13.13
N TRP A 89 -8.84 7.89 13.41
CA TRP A 89 -10.12 7.34 12.93
C TRP A 89 -10.14 7.16 11.41
N LEU A 90 -9.57 8.12 10.66
CA LEU A 90 -9.51 8.08 9.20
C LEU A 90 -8.76 6.85 8.68
N LEU A 91 -7.59 6.53 9.23
CA LEU A 91 -6.75 5.41 8.81
C LEU A 91 -7.22 4.06 9.39
N ALA A 92 -7.85 4.05 10.56
CA ALA A 92 -8.36 2.83 11.18
C ALA A 92 -9.68 2.36 10.55
N LYS A 93 -10.63 3.30 10.35
CA LYS A 93 -12.03 2.99 10.03
C LYS A 93 -12.61 3.83 8.90
N GLY A 94 -12.32 5.13 8.88
CA GLY A 94 -12.98 6.09 8.02
C GLY A 94 -12.90 5.72 6.53
N TRP A 95 -11.71 5.37 6.06
CA TRP A 95 -11.48 4.98 4.66
C TRP A 95 -12.30 3.76 4.21
N ARG A 96 -12.62 2.82 5.13
CA ARG A 96 -13.36 1.59 4.81
C ARG A 96 -14.77 1.86 4.31
N ARG A 97 -15.36 3.00 4.68
CA ARG A 97 -16.70 3.43 4.21
C ARG A 97 -16.75 3.63 2.69
N ILE A 98 -15.61 3.88 2.06
CA ILE A 98 -15.51 4.04 0.60
C ILE A 98 -15.38 2.67 -0.09
N GLY A 99 -15.03 1.63 0.64
CA GLY A 99 -14.85 0.26 0.16
C GLY A 99 -13.42 -0.25 0.30
N LEU A 100 -13.30 -1.56 0.49
CA LEU A 100 -12.03 -2.27 0.57
C LEU A 100 -11.21 -2.12 -0.72
N ILE A 101 -9.92 -2.40 -0.63
CA ILE A 101 -8.99 -2.29 -1.75
C ILE A 101 -8.96 -3.63 -2.47
N ASP A 102 -9.19 -3.62 -3.78
CA ASP A 102 -9.02 -4.80 -4.62
C ASP A 102 -7.52 -5.01 -4.88
N PRO A 103 -6.92 -6.17 -4.55
CA PRO A 103 -5.52 -6.45 -4.88
C PRO A 103 -5.20 -6.33 -6.38
N ALA A 104 -6.21 -6.45 -7.24
CA ALA A 104 -6.11 -6.27 -8.67
C ALA A 104 -6.29 -4.80 -9.13
N GLU A 105 -6.64 -3.86 -8.25
CA GLU A 105 -6.70 -2.43 -8.57
C GLU A 105 -5.34 -1.95 -9.11
N VAL A 106 -5.34 -0.99 -10.03
CA VAL A 106 -4.09 -0.40 -10.52
C VAL A 106 -4.19 1.12 -10.42
N PRO A 107 -3.63 1.73 -9.36
CA PRO A 107 -3.74 3.16 -9.08
C PRO A 107 -3.25 4.05 -10.22
N GLY A 108 -3.78 5.28 -10.28
CA GLY A 108 -3.36 6.28 -11.27
C GLY A 108 -3.80 5.95 -12.71
N GLY A 109 -4.75 5.03 -12.90
CA GLY A 109 -5.48 4.95 -14.17
C GLY A 109 -6.37 6.18 -14.32
N ASN A 110 -6.45 6.73 -15.53
CA ASN A 110 -7.37 7.83 -15.83
C ASN A 110 -8.80 7.43 -15.44
N ARG A 111 -9.51 8.36 -14.80
CA ARG A 111 -10.97 8.43 -14.93
C ARG A 111 -11.33 8.82 -16.35
#